data_AF-A0A379T5R8-F1
#
_entry.id   AF-A0A379T5R8-F1
#
_cell.length_a   1.000
_cell.length_b   1.000
_cell.length_c   1.000
_cell.angle_alpha   90.00
_cell.angle_beta   90.00
_cell.angle_gamma   90.00
#
_symmetry.space_group_name_H-M   'P 1'
#
loop_
_entity.id
_entity.type
_entity.pdbx_description
1 polymer ?
#
loop_
_entity_poly.entity_id
_entity_poly.type
_entity_poly.pdbx_seq_one_letter_code
_entity_poly.pdbx_strand_id
1 'polypeptide(L)' 'MNEFPVVLVINCGSSSIKFSVLDVATCDLLIAGIADGINTENAFLSINGDKPLNLAHP' A
#
# COMPACT_ATOMS: atom_id res chain seq x y z
N MET A 1 -18.03 -0.63 16.98
CA MET A 1 -17.63 -1.42 15.79
C MET A 1 -17.73 -0.47 14.61
N ASN A 2 -16.76 -0.42 13.70
CA ASN A 2 -16.80 0.52 12.58
C ASN A 2 -18.00 0.17 11.68
N GLU A 3 -18.78 1.16 11.23
CA GLU A 3 -19.96 0.92 10.39
C GLU A 3 -19.60 0.32 9.02
N PHE A 4 -18.35 0.50 8.58
CA PHE A 4 -17.79 -0.04 7.33
C PHE A 4 -16.45 -0.71 7.64
N PRO A 5 -16.45 -2.01 8.02
CA PRO A 5 -15.21 -2.72 8.29
C PRO A 5 -14.45 -2.99 6.99
N VAL A 6 -13.12 -2.93 7.07
CA VAL A 6 -12.21 -3.16 5.93
C VAL A 6 -11.12 -4.16 6.31
N VAL A 7 -10.55 -4.82 5.30
CA VAL A 7 -9.37 -5.68 5.43
C VAL A 7 -8.18 -4.98 4.81
N LEU A 8 -7.11 -4.81 5.59
CA LEU A 8 -5.79 -4.44 5.06
C LEU A 8 -5.05 -5.73 4.69
N VAL A 9 -4.75 -5.88 3.40
CA VAL A 9 -3.90 -6.94 2.86
C VAL A 9 -2.50 -6.39 2.65
N ILE A 10 -1.49 -7.10 3.17
CA ILE A 10 -0.08 -6.73 3.07
C ILE A 10 0.69 -7.88 2.43
N ASN A 11 1.49 -7.56 1.41
CA ASN A 11 2.43 -8.47 0.79
C ASN A 11 3.82 -7.85 0.78
N CYS A 12 4.71 -8.38 1.62
CA CYS A 12 6.09 -7.94 1.72
C CYS A 12 6.99 -8.83 0.85
N GLY A 13 7.54 -8.23 -0.21
CA GLY A 13 8.69 -8.77 -0.92
C GLY A 13 10.01 -8.32 -0.27
N SER A 14 11.13 -8.71 -0.87
CA SER A 14 12.46 -8.30 -0.40
C SER A 14 12.76 -6.82 -0.58
N SER A 15 12.20 -6.18 -1.61
CA SER A 15 12.45 -4.77 -1.97
C SER A 15 11.20 -3.91 -2.02
N SER A 16 10.02 -4.47 -1.74
CA SER A 16 8.76 -3.75 -1.84
C SER A 16 7.70 -4.28 -0.88
N ILE A 17 6.73 -3.43 -0.58
CA ILE A 17 5.52 -3.77 0.16
C ILE A 17 4.34 -3.35 -0.69
N LYS A 18 3.59 -4.33 -1.18
CA LYS A 18 2.29 -4.08 -1.83
C LYS A 18 1.20 -4.16 -0.77
N PHE A 19 0.23 -3.26 -0.84
CA PHE A 19 -0.91 -3.28 0.06
C PHE A 19 -2.21 -2.97 -0.67
N SER A 20 -3.29 -3.50 -0.10
CA SER A 20 -4.65 -3.23 -0.54
C SER A 20 -5.57 -3.07 0.65
N VAL A 21 -6.55 -2.17 0.55
CA VAL A 21 -7.68 -2.07 1.47
C VAL A 21 -8.91 -2.56 0.74
N LEU A 22 -9.54 -3.61 1.27
CA LEU A 22 -10.75 -4.19 0.71
C LEU A 22 -11.93 -3.93 1.62
N ASP A 23 -13.09 -3.62 1.02
CA ASP A 23 -14.36 -3.67 1.73
C ASP A 23 -14.69 -5.11 2.16
N VAL A 24 -15.13 -5.31 3.40
CA VAL A 24 -15.41 -6.65 3.93
C VAL A 24 -16.67 -7.25 3.31
N ALA A 25 -17.67 -6.44 2.96
CA ALA A 25 -18.96 -6.92 2.48
C ALA A 25 -18.91 -7.31 1.00
N THR A 26 -18.19 -6.56 0.18
CA THR A 26 -18.15 -6.75 -1.27
C THR A 26 -16.84 -7.31 -1.78
N CYS A 27 -15.77 -7.30 -0.99
CA CYS A 27 -14.39 -7.53 -1.42
C CYS A 27 -13.92 -6.52 -2.48
N ASP A 28 -14.56 -5.37 -2.60
CA ASP A 28 -14.12 -4.33 -3.52
C ASP A 28 -12.80 -3.72 -3.05
N LEU A 29 -11.92 -3.47 -4.02
CA LEU A 29 -10.66 -2.77 -3.79
C LEU A 29 -10.93 -1.27 -3.61
N LEU A 30 -10.75 -0.77 -2.39
CA LEU A 30 -10.94 0.66 -2.06
C LEU A 30 -9.64 1.45 -2.27
N ILE A 31 -8.50 0.85 -1.92
CA ILE A 31 -7.17 1.46 -2.05
C ILE A 31 -6.19 0.37 -2.46
N ALA A 32 -5.30 0.66 -3.41
CA ALA A 32 -4.09 -0.13 -3.64
C ALA A 32 -2.87 0.77 -3.57
N GLY A 33 -1.75 0.22 -3.11
CA GLY A 33 -0.49 0.94 -3.16
C GLY A 33 0.70 0.02 -3.12
N ILE A 34 1.85 0.63 -3.40
CA ILE A 34 3.15 -0.02 -3.32
C ILE A 34 4.14 0.97 -2.70
N ALA A 35 4.85 0.49 -1.67
CA ALA A 35 6.12 1.06 -1.28
C ALA A 35 7.21 0.24 -1.99
N ASP A 36 7.97 0.86 -2.90
CA ASP A 36 8.97 0.17 -3.72
C ASP A 36 10.35 0.77 -3.49
N GLY A 37 11.39 0.05 -3.92
CA GLY A 37 12.78 0.43 -3.69
C GLY A 37 13.14 0.47 -2.20
N ILE A 38 12.47 -0.31 -1.36
CA ILE A 38 12.78 -0.42 0.06
C ILE A 38 14.26 -0.79 0.23
N ASN A 39 14.92 -0.14 1.20
CA ASN A 39 16.35 -0.28 1.45
C ASN A 39 17.26 0.24 0.31
N THR A 40 16.78 1.21 -0.46
CA THR A 40 17.57 1.94 -1.47
C THR A 40 17.47 3.45 -1.25
N GLU A 41 18.34 4.22 -1.92
CA GLU A 41 18.32 5.69 -1.95
C GLU A 41 17.12 6.30 -2.69
N ASN A 42 16.26 5.49 -3.31
CA ASN A 42 15.14 5.99 -4.10
C ASN A 42 13.82 5.31 -3.72
N ALA A 43 13.68 4.94 -2.44
CA ALA A 43 12.44 4.36 -1.94
C ALA A 43 11.28 5.33 -2.13
N PHE A 44 10.13 4.83 -2.59
CA PHE A 44 8.96 5.66 -2.84
C PHE A 44 7.65 4.93 -2.50
N LEU A 45 6.60 5.72 -2.30
CA LEU A 45 5.22 5.28 -2.15
C LEU A 45 4.38 5.78 -3.32
N SER A 46 3.64 4.87 -3.97
CA SER A 46 2.57 5.23 -4.91
C SER A 46 1.27 4.59 -4.45
N ILE A 47 0.21 5.39 -4.42
CA ILE A 47 -1.14 4.97 -4.05
C ILE A 47 -2.02 5.18 -5.27
N ASN A 48 -2.83 4.18 -5.63
CA ASN A 48 -3.77 4.21 -6.76
C ASN A 48 -3.13 4.60 -8.11
N GLY A 49 -1.82 4.40 -8.28
CA GLY A 49 -1.09 4.81 -9.48
C GLY A 49 -0.76 6.31 -9.55
N ASP A 50 -0.98 7.05 -8.47
CA ASP A 50 -0.60 8.45 -8.36
C ASP A 50 0.92 8.64 -8.42
N LYS A 51 1.33 9.89 -8.63
CA LYS A 51 2.74 10.29 -8.67
C LYS A 51 3.48 9.76 -7.43
N PRO A 52 4.61 9.04 -7.61
CA PRO A 52 5.44 8.58 -6.51
C PRO A 52 5.84 9.69 -5.55
N LEU A 53 5.70 9.42 -4.25
CA LEU A 53 6.23 10.23 -3.17
C LEU A 53 7.47 9.54 -2.60
N ASN A 54 8.61 10.21 -2.59
CA ASN A 54 9.83 9.67 -2.01
C ASN A 54 9.62 9.44 -0.50
N LEU A 55 10.02 8.25 -0.05
CA LEU A 55 10.04 7.92 1.37
C LEU A 55 11.27 8.54 2.03
N ALA A 56 11.14 8.85 3.32
CA ALA A 56 12.28 9.35 4.08
C ALA A 56 13.38 8.28 4.14
N HIS A 57 14.63 8.69 3.94
CA HIS A 57 15.77 7.85 4.27
C HIS A 57 15.98 7.84 5.79
N PRO A 58 16.26 6.67 6.39
CA PRO A 58 16.66 6.58 7.78
C PRO A 58 17.99 7.29 8.06
#